data_AF-A0A954W1L4-F1
#
_entry.id   AF-A0A954W1L4-F1
#
_cell.length_a   1.000
_cell.length_b   1.000
_cell.length_c   1.000
_cell.angle_alpha   90.00
_cell.angle_beta   90.00
_cell.angle_gamma   90.00
#
_symmetry.space_group_name_H-M   'P 1'
#
loop_
_entity.id
_entity.type
_entity.pdbx_description
1 polymer ?
#
loop_
_entity_poly.entity_id
_entity_poly.type
_entity_poly.pdbx_seq_one_letter_code
_entity_poly.pdbx_strand_id
1 'polypeptide(L)' 'QKDMQMPAKTTDVVSVIKGVLAAENAAIQQYNKLIKLCDGVDYVTQDICIQSLADEELHRREFNGFLAEYEGES' A
#
# COMPACT_ATOMS: atom_id res chain seq x y z
N GLN A 1 29.88 33.73 8.80
CA GLN A 1 29.94 32.29 9.13
C GLN A 1 28.75 31.65 8.45
N LYS A 2 28.95 30.69 7.54
CA LYS A 2 27.88 30.11 6.72
C LYS A 2 26.99 29.25 7.62
N ASP A 3 25.71 29.58 7.65
CA ASP A 3 24.67 28.76 8.27
C ASP A 3 24.72 27.35 7.70
N MET A 4 25.00 26.37 8.56
CA MET A 4 24.73 24.95 8.27
C MET A 4 23.22 24.75 8.37
N GLN A 5 22.48 25.27 7.40
CA GLN A 5 21.11 24.84 7.21
C GLN A 5 21.13 23.33 6.92
N MET A 6 20.34 22.58 7.69
CA MET A 6 20.13 21.16 7.51
C MET A 6 19.76 20.87 6.05
N PRO A 7 20.22 19.75 5.46
CA PRO A 7 19.87 19.39 4.08
C PRO A 7 18.34 19.34 3.92
N ALA A 8 17.86 20.02 2.88
CA ALA A 8 16.46 20.09 2.52
C ALA A 8 15.93 18.68 2.19
N LYS A 9 14.98 18.21 3.01
CA LYS A 9 14.19 16.96 2.86
C LYS A 9 15.02 15.71 2.47
N THR A 10 15.56 15.02 3.47
CA THR A 10 16.32 13.77 3.28
C THR A 10 15.46 12.54 2.96
N THR A 11 14.13 12.64 2.90
CA THR A 11 13.24 11.52 2.55
C THR A 11 12.14 12.00 1.60
N ASP A 12 12.10 11.43 0.40
CA ASP A 12 10.97 11.62 -0.53
C ASP A 12 9.80 10.73 -0.10
N VAL A 13 9.10 11.18 0.95
CA VAL A 13 7.97 10.47 1.55
C VAL A 13 6.87 10.20 0.53
N VAL A 14 6.66 11.11 -0.43
CA VAL A 14 5.66 10.93 -1.50
C VAL A 14 6.02 9.74 -2.40
N SER A 15 7.29 9.62 -2.81
CA SER A 15 7.74 8.45 -3.59
C SER A 15 7.63 7.15 -2.80
N VAL A 16 7.88 7.17 -1.49
CA VAL A 16 7.68 5.98 -0.63
C VAL A 16 6.20 5.61 -0.58
N ILE A 17 5.30 6.57 -0.35
CA ILE A 17 3.85 6.35 -0.33
C ILE A 17 3.38 5.75 -1.66
N LYS A 18 3.83 6.30 -2.79
CA LYS A 18 3.52 5.78 -4.14
C LYS A 18 4.06 4.35 -4.34
N GLY A 19 5.24 4.06 -3.81
CA GLY A 19 5.82 2.71 -3.81
C GLY A 19 4.97 1.70 -3.03
N VAL A 20 4.52 2.07 -1.83
CA VAL A 20 3.61 1.23 -1.02
C VAL A 20 2.30 1.01 -1.75
N LEU A 21 1.65 2.06 -2.28
CA LEU A 21 0.40 1.93 -3.05
C LEU A 21 0.55 0.99 -4.26
N ALA A 22 1.70 0.98 -4.93
CA ALA A 22 1.96 0.03 -6.02
C ALA A 22 2.04 -1.41 -5.52
N ALA A 23 2.69 -1.65 -4.37
CA ALA A 23 2.75 -2.96 -3.74
C ALA A 23 1.37 -3.45 -3.28
N GLU A 24 0.59 -2.60 -2.60
CA GLU A 24 -0.77 -2.93 -2.16
C GLU A 24 -1.68 -3.32 -3.34
N ASN A 25 -1.64 -2.55 -4.43
CA ASN A 25 -2.42 -2.88 -5.62
C ASN A 25 -2.01 -4.21 -6.27
N ALA A 26 -0.72 -4.54 -6.26
CA ALA A 26 -0.23 -5.82 -6.76
C ALA A 26 -0.68 -6.98 -5.86
N ALA A 27 -0.62 -6.81 -4.54
CA ALA A 27 -1.09 -7.80 -3.57
C ALA A 27 -2.61 -8.05 -3.71
N ILE A 28 -3.41 -6.99 -3.80
CA ILE A 28 -4.86 -7.05 -4.04
C ILE A 28 -5.18 -7.87 -5.30
N GLN A 29 -4.47 -7.60 -6.42
CA GLN A 29 -4.67 -8.35 -7.66
C GLN A 29 -4.32 -9.83 -7.49
N GLN A 30 -3.24 -10.13 -6.78
CA GLN A 30 -2.78 -11.49 -6.54
C GLN A 30 -3.74 -12.26 -5.63
N TYR A 31 -4.23 -11.68 -4.53
CA TYR A 31 -5.20 -12.34 -3.66
C TYR A 31 -6.52 -12.58 -4.38
N ASN A 32 -7.02 -11.63 -5.17
CA ASN A 32 -8.20 -11.85 -6.02
C ASN A 32 -8.04 -13.03 -6.98
N LYS A 33 -6.83 -13.24 -7.53
CA LYS A 33 -6.53 -14.40 -8.37
C LYS A 33 -6.50 -15.69 -7.55
N LEU A 34 -5.85 -15.70 -6.39
CA LEU A 34 -5.75 -16.87 -5.52
C LEU A 34 -7.12 -17.32 -5.00
N ILE A 35 -7.97 -16.38 -4.57
CA ILE A 35 -9.34 -16.68 -4.10
C ILE A 35 -10.13 -17.45 -5.15
N LYS A 36 -10.02 -17.06 -6.42
CA LYS A 36 -10.66 -17.76 -7.56
C LYS A 36 -10.05 -19.13 -7.84
N LEU A 37 -8.73 -19.28 -7.64
CA LEU A 37 -8.05 -20.57 -7.83
C LEU A 37 -8.39 -21.56 -6.72
N CYS A 38 -8.64 -21.09 -5.51
CA CYS A 38 -9.00 -21.93 -4.36
C CYS A 38 -10.49 -22.28 -4.32
N ASP A 39 -11.34 -21.58 -5.07
CA ASP A 39 -12.79 -21.79 -5.05
C ASP A 39 -13.16 -23.23 -5.44
N GLY A 40 -13.89 -23.92 -4.55
CA GLY A 40 -14.26 -25.33 -4.73
C GLY A 40 -13.13 -26.34 -4.49
N VAL A 41 -11.92 -25.90 -4.15
CA VAL A 41 -10.72 -26.78 -4.02
C VAL A 41 -10.08 -26.71 -2.64
N ASP A 42 -9.85 -25.50 -2.12
CA ASP A 42 -9.14 -25.28 -0.85
C ASP A 42 -9.71 -24.06 -0.10
N TYR A 43 -10.76 -24.29 0.68
CA TYR A 43 -11.45 -23.21 1.40
C TYR A 43 -10.63 -22.60 2.53
N VAL A 44 -9.68 -23.33 3.12
CA VAL A 44 -8.84 -22.79 4.21
C VAL A 44 -7.87 -21.76 3.63
N THR A 45 -7.20 -22.10 2.53
CA THR A 45 -6.33 -21.13 1.84
C THR A 45 -7.14 -19.97 1.25
N GLN A 46 -8.35 -20.23 0.76
CA GLN A 46 -9.26 -19.18 0.27
C GLN A 46 -9.59 -18.17 1.37
N ASP A 47 -9.97 -18.62 2.56
CA ASP A 47 -10.32 -17.74 3.69
C ASP A 47 -9.12 -16.87 4.12
N ILE A 48 -7.92 -17.46 4.19
CA ILE A 48 -6.69 -16.71 4.47
C ILE A 48 -6.47 -15.63 3.41
N CYS A 49 -6.64 -15.95 2.12
CA CYS A 49 -6.50 -14.96 1.05
C CYS A 49 -7.57 -13.84 1.11
N ILE A 50 -8.79 -14.14 1.57
CA ILE A 50 -9.85 -13.15 1.77
C ILE A 50 -9.49 -12.20 2.91
N GLN A 51 -8.99 -12.73 4.03
CA GLN A 51 -8.53 -11.91 5.15
C GLN A 51 -7.38 -10.99 4.73
N SER A 52 -6.35 -11.53 4.08
CA SER A 52 -5.24 -10.71 3.59
C SER A 52 -5.68 -9.68 2.55
N LEU A 53 -6.62 -10.01 1.65
CA LEU A 53 -7.19 -9.03 0.72
C LEU A 53 -7.84 -7.85 1.45
N ALA A 54 -8.59 -8.11 2.53
CA ALA A 54 -9.23 -7.05 3.30
C ALA A 54 -8.21 -6.11 3.96
N ASP A 55 -7.10 -6.66 4.46
CA ASP A 55 -6.00 -5.88 5.03
C ASP A 55 -5.36 -4.96 3.98
N GLU A 56 -5.03 -5.47 2.79
CA GLU A 56 -4.40 -4.64 1.74
C GLU A 56 -5.35 -3.56 1.20
N GLU A 57 -6.67 -3.82 1.16
CA GLU A 57 -7.65 -2.79 0.79
C GLU A 57 -7.76 -1.68 1.84
N LEU A 58 -7.58 -2.01 3.12
CA LEU A 58 -7.49 -1.04 4.20
C LEU A 58 -6.19 -0.24 4.08
N HIS A 59 -5.04 -0.91 3.97
CA HIS A 59 -3.74 -0.26 3.79
C HIS A 59 -3.76 0.70 2.59
N ARG A 60 -4.24 0.25 1.44
CA ARG A 60 -4.37 1.10 0.24
C ARG A 60 -5.20 2.35 0.52
N ARG A 61 -6.29 2.25 1.28
CA ARG A 61 -7.14 3.40 1.62
C ARG A 61 -6.40 4.38 2.52
N GLU A 62 -5.72 3.90 3.54
CA GLU A 62 -4.92 4.72 4.47
C GLU A 62 -3.80 5.47 3.74
N PHE A 63 -3.04 4.77 2.89
CA PHE A 63 -1.96 5.38 2.12
C PHE A 63 -2.45 6.38 1.06
N ASN A 64 -3.65 6.19 0.50
CA ASN A 64 -4.27 7.23 -0.34
C ASN A 64 -4.63 8.47 0.48
N GLY A 65 -5.07 8.31 1.73
CA GLY A 65 -5.29 9.42 2.66
C GLY A 65 -4.01 10.21 2.91
N PHE A 66 -2.91 9.52 3.25
CA PHE A 66 -1.61 10.15 3.41
C PHE A 66 -1.14 10.87 2.13
N LEU A 67 -1.30 10.23 0.97
CA LEU A 67 -0.92 10.87 -0.29
C LEU A 67 -1.66 12.19 -0.52
N ALA A 68 -2.97 12.21 -0.26
CA ALA A 68 -3.78 13.41 -0.41
C ALA A 68 -3.36 14.53 0.56
N GLU A 69 -3.01 14.19 1.81
CA GLU A 69 -2.48 15.15 2.79
C GLU A 69 -1.15 15.75 2.32
N TYR A 70 -0.18 14.92 1.92
CA TYR A 70 1.14 15.40 1.48
C TYR A 70 1.10 16.18 0.16
N GLU A 71 0.24 15.80 -0.79
CA GLU A 71 0.06 16.54 -2.05
C GLU A 71 -0.77 17.82 -1.86
N GLY A 72 -1.64 17.89 -0.85
CA GLY A 72 -2.43 19.07 -0.48
C GLY A 72 -1.71 20.10 0.39
N GLU A 73 -0.68 19.69 1.13
CA GLU A 73 0.24 20.58 1.87
C GLU A 73 1.38 21.17 0.99
N SER A 74 1.38 20.89 -0.32
CA SER A 74 2.42 21.30 -1.28
C SER A 74 2.08 22.59 -2.03
#